data_AF-A0A0Q6EGN6-F1
#
_entry.id   AF-A0A0Q6EGN6-F1
#
_cell.length_a   1.000
_cell.length_b   1.000
_cell.length_c   1.000
_cell.angle_alpha   90.00
_cell.angle_beta   90.00
_cell.angle_gamma   90.00
#
_symmetry.space_group_name_H-M   'P 1'
#
loop_
_entity.id
_entity.type
_entity.pdbx_description
1 polymer ?
#
loop_
_entity_poly.entity_id
_entity_poly.type
_entity_poly.pdbx_seq_one_letter_code
_entity_poly.pdbx_strand_id
1 'polypeptide(L)'
;MRLTTGLQLAGLLAFLVAVAWWAVVYTKVVDGNYMSYAEAAPCALMTSDRCSLAQALCTSGHTFGIRRYSAVLLWTGIGLLALGLVSDGLKRR
;
A
#
# COMPACT_ATOMS: atom_id res chain seq x y z
N MET A 1 15.39 -4.23 22.38
CA MET A 1 14.15 -4.24 21.58
C MET A 1 13.64 -5.68 21.52
N ARG A 2 12.37 -5.96 21.88
CA ARG A 2 11.81 -7.31 21.69
C ARG A 2 11.61 -7.54 20.18
N LEU A 3 11.91 -8.74 19.69
CA LEU A 3 11.75 -9.11 18.27
C LEU A 3 10.33 -8.80 17.75
N THR A 4 9.31 -9.03 18.58
CA THR A 4 7.90 -8.75 18.26
C THR A 4 7.63 -7.26 18.08
N THR A 5 8.18 -6.40 18.94
CA THR A 5 8.08 -4.93 18.81
C THR A 5 8.76 -4.44 17.53
N GLY A 6 9.91 -5.02 17.17
CA GLY A 6 10.59 -4.72 15.91
C GLY A 6 9.74 -5.08 14.69
N LEU A 7 9.11 -6.26 14.72
CA LEU A 7 8.21 -6.72 13.65
C LEU A 7 6.99 -5.82 13.47
N GLN A 8 6.36 -5.41 14.57
CA GLN A 8 5.20 -4.52 14.54
C GLN A 8 5.56 -3.12 14.02
N LEU A 9 6.68 -2.56 14.46
CA LEU A 9 7.15 -1.26 13.97
C LEU A 9 7.47 -1.31 12.47
N ALA A 10 8.20 -2.33 12.02
CA ALA A 10 8.51 -2.51 10.62
C ALA A 10 7.23 -2.70 9.77
N GLY A 11 6.29 -3.51 10.25
CA GLY A 11 4.99 -3.71 9.60
C GLY A 11 4.16 -2.43 9.51
N LEU A 12 4.12 -1.64 10.58
CA LEU A 12 3.41 -0.36 10.61
C LEU A 12 4.03 0.64 9.63
N LEU A 13 5.36 0.76 9.63
CA LEU A 13 6.07 1.65 8.71
C LEU A 13 5.83 1.23 7.25
N ALA A 14 5.97 -0.06 6.94
CA ALA A 14 5.71 -0.57 5.59
C ALA A 14 4.27 -0.33 5.15
N PHE A 15 3.29 -0.53 6.05
CA PHE A 15 1.89 -0.25 5.78
C PHE A 15 1.64 1.24 5.48
N LEU A 16 2.16 2.14 6.32
CA LEU A 16 2.00 3.58 6.12
C LEU A 16 2.66 4.06 4.83
N VAL A 17 3.85 3.56 4.51
CA VAL A 17 4.55 3.87 3.25
C VAL A 17 3.75 3.36 2.06
N ALA A 18 3.16 2.15 2.15
CA ALA A 18 2.32 1.62 1.08
C ALA A 18 1.06 2.45 0.84
N VAL A 19 0.39 2.90 1.91
CA VAL A 19 -0.79 3.78 1.81
C VAL A 19 -0.42 5.14 1.22
N ALA A 20 0.69 5.75 1.67
CA ALA A 20 1.17 7.00 1.12
C ALA A 20 1.54 6.86 -0.36
N TRP A 21 2.22 5.77 -0.74
CA TRP A 21 2.57 5.48 -2.12
C TRP A 21 1.33 5.30 -3.01
N TRP A 22 0.32 4.56 -2.54
CA TRP A 22 -0.96 4.44 -3.23
C TRP A 22 -1.60 5.81 -3.46
N ALA A 23 -1.65 6.66 -2.43
CA ALA A 23 -2.23 7.99 -2.53
C ALA A 23 -1.48 8.87 -3.56
N VAL A 24 -0.15 8.86 -3.56
CA VAL A 24 0.66 9.64 -4.52
C VAL A 24 0.35 9.26 -5.96
N VAL A 25 0.19 7.98 -6.26
CA VAL A 25 -0.08 7.50 -7.63
C VAL A 25 -1.55 7.75 -8.01
N TYR A 26 -2.50 7.33 -7.17
CA TYR A 26 -3.92 7.32 -7.54
C TYR A 26 -4.60 8.68 -7.41
N THR A 27 -4.10 9.61 -6.60
CA THR A 27 -4.61 11.00 -6.61
C THR A 27 -4.44 11.63 -7.99
N LYS A 28 -3.30 11.40 -8.67
CA LYS A 28 -3.06 11.89 -10.04
C LYS A 28 -3.95 11.23 -11.09
N VAL A 29 -4.29 9.96 -10.90
CA VAL A 29 -5.26 9.25 -11.76
C VAL A 29 -6.66 9.86 -11.60
N VAL A 30 -7.07 10.12 -10.36
CA VAL A 30 -8.38 10.71 -10.05
C VAL A 30 -8.47 12.15 -10.53
N ASP A 31 -7.45 12.97 -10.27
CA ASP A 31 -7.35 14.36 -10.75
C ASP A 31 -7.38 14.43 -12.29
N GLY A 32 -6.87 13.39 -12.97
CA GLY A 32 -6.91 13.25 -14.42
C GLY A 32 -8.27 12.80 -14.97
N ASN A 33 -9.31 12.64 -14.14
CA ASN A 33 -10.63 12.11 -14.50
C ASN A 33 -10.60 10.71 -15.15
N TYR A 34 -9.57 9.90 -14.88
CA TYR A 34 -9.48 8.54 -15.42
C TYR A 34 -10.24 7.50 -14.58
N MET A 35 -10.46 7.79 -13.29
CA MET A 35 -11.11 6.89 -12.34
C MET A 35 -11.57 7.66 -11.10
N SER A 36 -12.63 7.20 -10.41
CA SER A 36 -13.06 7.76 -9.13
C SER A 36 -12.28 7.19 -7.92
N TYR A 37 -12.32 7.87 -6.77
CA TYR A 37 -11.72 7.36 -5.53
C TYR A 37 -12.28 6.00 -5.10
N ALA A 38 -13.58 5.75 -5.32
CA ALA A 38 -14.23 4.48 -4.99
C ALA A 38 -13.69 3.33 -5.85
N GLU A 39 -13.42 3.60 -7.12
CA GLU A 39 -12.82 2.64 -8.06
C GLU A 39 -11.31 2.46 -7.82
N ALA A 40 -10.64 3.50 -7.29
CA ALA A 40 -9.22 3.46 -6.93
C ALA A 40 -8.95 2.61 -5.68
N ALA A 41 -9.85 2.65 -4.69
CA ALA A 41 -9.68 1.97 -3.42
C ALA A 41 -9.27 0.49 -3.52
N PRO A 42 -9.93 -0.37 -4.35
CA PRO A 42 -9.52 -1.76 -4.49
C PRO A 42 -8.12 -1.92 -5.11
N CYS A 43 -7.63 -0.92 -5.85
CA CYS A 43 -6.28 -0.95 -6.41
C CYS A 43 -5.17 -0.90 -5.35
N ALA A 44 -5.48 -0.49 -4.11
CA ALA A 44 -4.55 -0.58 -2.99
C ALA A 44 -4.30 -2.04 -2.57
N LEU A 45 -5.32 -2.90 -2.69
CA LEU A 45 -5.28 -4.28 -2.22
C LEU A 45 -4.84 -5.25 -3.32
N MET A 46 -5.17 -4.94 -4.58
CA MET A 46 -4.96 -5.84 -5.70
C MET A 46 -4.66 -5.06 -6.98
N THR A 47 -3.84 -5.63 -7.86
CA THR A 47 -3.63 -5.07 -9.20
C THR A 47 -4.54 -5.78 -10.20
N SER A 48 -5.60 -5.11 -10.65
CA SER A 48 -6.46 -5.55 -11.76
C SER A 48 -6.08 -4.87 -13.08
N ASP A 49 -6.65 -5.33 -14.20
CA ASP A 49 -6.41 -4.71 -15.52
C ASP A 49 -6.79 -3.22 -15.54
N ARG A 50 -7.87 -2.84 -14.84
CA ARG A 50 -8.27 -1.43 -14.69
C ARG A 50 -7.24 -0.63 -13.90
N CYS A 51 -6.69 -1.20 -12.83
CA CYS A 51 -5.64 -0.57 -12.04
C CYS A 51 -4.36 -0.37 -12.84
N SER A 52 -3.98 -1.36 -13.66
CA SER A 52 -2.82 -1.29 -14.56
C SER A 52 -3.01 -0.26 -15.66
N LEU A 53 -4.19 -0.20 -16.28
CA LEU A 53 -4.54 0.79 -17.29
C LEU A 53 -4.50 2.21 -16.70
N ALA A 54 -5.11 2.41 -15.53
CA ALA A 54 -5.09 3.69 -14.83
C ALA A 54 -3.65 4.19 -14.55
N GLN A 55 -2.75 3.30 -14.12
CA GLN A 55 -1.35 3.62 -13.91
C GLN A 55 -0.62 3.98 -15.23
N ALA A 56 -0.97 3.30 -16.33
CA ALA A 56 -0.38 3.57 -17.65
C ALA A 56 -0.84 4.90 -18.26
N LEU A 57 -2.10 5.29 -18.02
CA LEU A 57 -2.68 6.56 -18.47
C LEU A 57 -2.17 7.77 -17.68
N CYS A 58 -1.49 7.53 -16.56
CA CYS A 58 -0.94 8.56 -15.70
C CYS A 58 0.31 9.21 -16.33
N THR A 59 0.07 10.12 -17.28
CA THR A 59 1.07 10.92 -18.01
C THR A 59 1.38 12.26 -17.34
N SER A 60 0.60 12.64 -16.33
CA SER A 60 0.76 13.84 -15.52
C SER A 60 2.07 13.81 -14.70
N GLY A 61 2.60 14.98 -14.36
CA GLY A 61 3.85 15.14 -13.61
C GLY A 61 3.79 14.43 -12.25
N HIS A 62 4.44 13.26 -12.16
CA HIS A 62 4.54 12.49 -10.93
C HIS A 62 5.63 13.08 -10.04
N THR A 63 5.26 13.46 -8.83
CA THR A 63 6.24 13.77 -7.78
C THR A 63 7.15 12.55 -7.60
N PHE A 64 8.46 12.75 -7.75
CA PHE A 64 9.51 11.70 -7.73
C PHE A 64 9.55 10.73 -8.92
N GLY A 65 8.76 10.93 -9.99
CA GLY A 65 8.77 10.04 -11.17
C GLY A 65 8.16 8.65 -10.94
N ILE A 66 7.47 8.46 -9.80
CA ILE A 66 6.88 7.20 -9.39
C ILE A 66 5.51 7.05 -10.08
N ARG A 67 5.42 6.20 -11.11
CA ARG A 67 4.20 6.01 -11.91
C ARG A 67 3.40 4.77 -11.58
N ARG A 68 3.97 3.87 -10.77
CA ARG A 68 3.40 2.55 -10.50
C ARG A 68 3.22 2.35 -9.01
N TYR A 69 2.21 1.57 -8.67
CA TYR A 69 1.92 1.11 -7.33
C TYR A 69 2.00 -0.42 -7.29
N SER A 70 2.46 -0.97 -6.16
CA SER A 70 2.46 -2.42 -5.92
C SER A 70 1.79 -2.74 -4.58
N ALA A 71 0.76 -3.58 -4.63
CA ALA A 71 0.06 -4.07 -3.45
C ALA A 71 0.95 -4.95 -2.55
N VAL A 72 2.09 -5.45 -3.07
CA VAL A 72 3.02 -6.30 -2.30
C VAL A 72 3.47 -5.60 -1.03
N LEU A 73 3.82 -4.31 -1.09
CA LEU A 73 4.32 -3.60 0.09
C LEU A 73 3.23 -3.50 1.19
N LEU A 74 1.99 -3.24 0.79
CA LEU A 74 0.85 -3.20 1.70
C LEU A 74 0.65 -4.56 2.38
N TRP A 75 0.63 -5.64 1.60
CA TRP A 75 0.48 -7.00 2.12
C TRP A 75 1.65 -7.43 3.00
N THR A 76 2.89 -7.02 2.68
CA THR A 76 4.03 -7.29 3.56
C THR A 76 3.91 -6.57 4.89
N GLY A 77 3.43 -5.32 4.91
CA GLY A 77 3.16 -4.58 6.15
C GLY A 77 2.10 -5.25 7.01
N ILE A 78 0.97 -5.64 6.39
CA ILE A 78 -0.11 -6.38 7.06
C ILE A 78 0.39 -7.72 7.61
N GLY A 79 1.17 -8.47 6.82
CA GLY A 79 1.75 -9.74 7.23
C GLY A 79 2.68 -9.61 8.43
N LEU A 80 3.55 -8.61 8.45
CA LEU A 80 4.45 -8.33 9.58
C LEU A 80 3.68 -7.94 10.85
N LEU A 81 2.63 -7.11 10.73
CA LEU A 81 1.76 -6.75 11.84
C LEU A 81 1.03 -7.97 12.41
N ALA A 82 0.45 -8.80 11.53
CA ALA A 82 -0.24 -10.03 11.92
C ALA A 82 0.72 -11.01 12.62
N LEU A 83 1.92 -11.22 12.06
CA LEU A 83 2.95 -12.07 12.67
C LEU A 83 3.37 -11.56 14.05
N GLY A 84 3.55 -10.24 14.21
CA GLY A 84 3.88 -9.63 15.49
C GLY A 84 2.79 -9.87 16.54
N LEU A 85 1.52 -9.67 16.17
CA LEU A 85 0.36 -9.89 17.05
C LEU A 85 0.19 -11.37 17.45
N VAL A 86 0.31 -12.29 16.48
CA VAL A 86 0.22 -13.73 16.74
C VAL A 86 1.34 -14.20 17.65
N SER A 87 2.57 -13.71 17.41
CA SER A 87 3.74 -14.07 18.23
C SER A 87 3.63 -13.56 19.67
N ASP A 88 3.16 -12.33 19.85
CA ASP A 88 2.90 -11.77 21.19
C ASP A 88 1.73 -12.48 21.88
N GLY A 89 0.68 -12.83 21.14
CA GLY A 89 -0.48 -13.58 21.66
C GLY A 89 -0.11 -15.01 22.09
N LEU A 90 0.71 -15.71 21.30
CA LEU A 90 1.23 -17.03 21.62
C LEU A 90 2.08 -17.00 22.90
N LYS A 91 2.88 -15.95 23.09
CA LYS A 91 3.73 -15.78 24.29
C LYS A 91 2.93 -15.47 25.57
N ARG A 92 1.67 -15.02 25.44
CA ARG A 92 0.79 -14.67 26.59
C ARG A 92 -0.09 -15.82 27.06
N ARG A 93 -0.18 -16.93 26.31
CA ARG A 93 -0.85 -18.17 26.74
C ARG A 93 0.15 -19.10 27.42
#